data_AF-A0A2X3KJH2-F1
#
_entry.id   AF-A0A2X3KJH2-F1
#
_cell.length_a   1.000
_cell.length_b   1.000
_cell.length_c   1.000
_cell.angle_alpha   90.00
_cell.angle_beta   90.00
_cell.angle_gamma   90.00
#
_symmetry.space_group_name_H-M   'P 1'
#
loop_
_entity.id
_entity.type
_entity.pdbx_description
1 polymer ?
#
loop_
_entity_poly.entity_id
_entity_poly.type
_entity_poly.pdbx_seq_one_letter_code
_entity_poly.pdbx_strand_id
1 'polypeptide(L)'
;MRRLCGVIFDWDKYNLELCEEISKMNENLPLYAFANTYSTLDVSLNDLRLQISFFEYALGAAEDIANKIKQTTDEYINTILPPLTKALFKYVREGKYTFCTPGHMGGTAFQKSAG
;
A
#
# COMPACT_ATOMS: atom_id res chain seq x y z
N MET A 1 1.48 14.64 -5.72
CA MET A 1 2.25 13.69 -4.87
C MET A 1 1.39 12.93 -3.84
N ARG A 2 0.08 12.67 -4.07
CA ARG A 2 -0.82 12.00 -3.08
C ARG A 2 -1.18 10.54 -3.40
N ARG A 3 -0.58 9.93 -4.42
CA ARG A 3 -0.88 8.56 -4.88
C ARG A 3 0.31 7.60 -4.82
N LEU A 4 1.45 8.07 -4.29
CA LEU A 4 2.62 7.24 -4.12
C LEU A 4 2.38 6.32 -2.90
N CYS A 5 2.48 5.00 -3.11
CA CYS A 5 2.08 3.98 -2.14
C CYS A 5 3.20 3.00 -1.77
N GLY A 6 4.40 3.23 -2.30
CA GLY A 6 5.62 2.54 -1.90
C GLY A 6 6.81 3.02 -2.71
N VAL A 7 8.02 2.75 -2.21
CA VAL A 7 9.29 3.10 -2.87
C VAL A 7 10.15 1.85 -2.97
N ILE A 8 10.68 1.56 -4.16
CA ILE A 8 11.66 0.50 -4.39
C ILE A 8 13.03 1.15 -4.59
N PHE A 9 14.03 0.69 -3.85
CA PHE A 9 15.39 1.21 -3.95
C PHE A 9 16.44 0.16 -3.58
N ASP A 10 17.66 0.39 -4.05
CA ASP A 10 18.83 -0.38 -3.64
C ASP A 10 19.30 0.11 -2.25
N TRP A 11 19.41 -0.83 -1.31
CA TRP A 11 19.72 -0.53 0.08
C TRP A 11 21.10 0.11 0.24
N ASP A 12 22.11 -0.45 -0.44
CA ASP A 12 23.50 -0.01 -0.30
C ASP A 12 23.70 1.39 -0.90
N LYS A 13 22.90 1.76 -1.91
CA LYS A 13 23.00 3.05 -2.62
C LYS A 13 22.27 4.22 -1.95
N TYR A 14 21.10 3.99 -1.34
CA TYR A 14 20.23 5.08 -0.84
C TYR A 14 19.92 5.03 0.66
N ASN A 15 20.46 4.04 1.38
CA ASN A 15 20.34 3.74 2.81
C ASN A 15 19.54 4.73 3.72
N LEU A 16 20.18 5.33 4.72
CA LEU A 16 19.57 6.03 5.85
C LEU A 16 18.99 7.39 5.47
N GLU A 17 19.66 8.14 4.60
CA GLU A 17 19.23 9.49 4.23
C GLU A 17 17.84 9.48 3.58
N LEU A 18 17.58 8.53 2.69
CA LEU A 18 16.26 8.38 2.06
C LEU A 18 15.20 7.95 3.08
N CYS A 19 15.56 7.05 3.99
CA CYS A 19 14.68 6.53 5.03
C CYS A 19 14.22 7.64 5.99
N GLU A 20 15.13 8.49 6.45
CA GLU A 20 14.81 9.61 7.33
C GLU A 20 13.89 10.64 6.67
N GLU A 21 14.18 11.03 5.42
CA GLU A 21 13.37 12.01 4.70
C GLU A 21 11.96 11.47 4.40
N ILE A 22 11.86 10.18 4.06
CA ILE A 22 10.55 9.53 3.89
C ILE A 22 9.80 9.44 5.21
N SER A 23 10.47 9.08 6.31
CA SER A 23 9.85 9.02 7.64
C SER A 23 9.21 10.36 8.04
N LYS A 24 9.91 11.49 7.80
CA LYS A 24 9.38 12.84 8.06
C LYS A 24 8.14 13.18 7.24
N MET A 25 7.99 12.58 6.06
CA MET A 25 6.85 12.81 5.16
C MET A 25 5.67 11.86 5.44
N ASN A 26 5.95 10.58 5.67
CA ASN A 26 4.97 9.53 5.83
C ASN A 26 5.60 8.26 6.47
N GLU A 27 5.46 8.14 7.79
CA GLU A 27 5.95 6.99 8.58
C GLU A 27 5.37 5.65 8.13
N ASN A 28 4.17 5.65 7.54
CA ASN A 28 3.49 4.42 7.13
C ASN A 28 3.82 3.99 5.69
N LEU A 29 4.60 4.78 4.94
CA LEU A 29 4.88 4.47 3.54
C LEU A 29 5.73 3.19 3.44
N PRO A 30 5.27 2.16 2.70
CA PRO A 30 6.05 0.96 2.47
C PRO A 30 7.36 1.23 1.72
N LEU A 31 8.46 0.74 2.29
CA LEU A 31 9.79 0.80 1.71
C LEU A 31 10.22 -0.61 1.29
N TYR A 32 10.63 -0.77 0.04
CA TYR A 32 11.05 -2.04 -0.54
C TYR A 32 12.54 -1.94 -0.88
N ALA A 33 13.37 -2.35 0.08
CA ALA A 33 14.81 -2.27 -0.02
C ALA A 33 15.38 -3.55 -0.63
N PHE A 34 16.13 -3.43 -1.72
CA PHE A 34 16.88 -4.55 -2.25
C PHE A 34 18.27 -4.60 -1.61
N ALA A 35 18.58 -5.71 -0.95
CA ALA A 35 19.83 -5.94 -0.24
C ALA A 35 20.71 -6.97 -0.96
N ASN A 36 22.02 -6.75 -0.87
CA ASN A 36 23.03 -7.70 -1.30
C ASN A 36 23.51 -8.54 -0.11
N THR A 37 24.28 -9.59 -0.38
CA THR A 37 24.82 -10.52 0.64
C THR A 37 25.66 -9.83 1.71
N TYR A 38 26.17 -8.62 1.45
CA TYR A 38 27.01 -7.83 2.36
C TYR A 38 26.29 -6.59 2.92
N SER A 39 25.00 -6.41 2.66
CA SER A 39 24.25 -5.27 3.16
C SER A 39 24.16 -5.30 4.69
N THR A 40 24.59 -4.22 5.33
CA THR A 40 24.52 -4.06 6.79
C THR A 40 23.26 -3.31 7.18
N LEU A 41 22.55 -3.81 8.20
CA LEU A 41 21.51 -3.06 8.90
C LEU A 41 22.18 -2.17 9.95
N ASP A 42 22.06 -0.86 9.77
CA ASP A 42 22.54 0.12 10.74
C ASP A 42 21.59 0.20 11.95
N VAL A 43 22.15 0.29 13.16
CA VAL A 43 21.39 0.38 14.42
C VAL A 43 20.55 1.66 14.48
N SER A 44 20.96 2.72 13.78
CA SER A 44 20.23 3.98 13.67
C SER A 44 18.81 3.85 13.09
N LEU A 45 18.49 2.74 12.41
CA LEU A 45 17.14 2.47 11.89
C LEU A 45 16.14 2.05 12.96
N ASN A 46 16.60 1.58 14.13
CA ASN A 46 15.69 1.12 15.18
C ASN A 46 14.84 2.25 15.78
N ASP A 47 15.31 3.49 15.71
CA ASP A 47 14.57 4.65 16.20
C ASP A 47 13.51 5.13 15.18
N LEU A 48 13.64 4.73 13.92
CA LEU A 48 12.73 5.10 12.85
C LEU A 48 11.57 4.10 12.77
N ARG A 49 10.33 4.60 12.93
CA ARG A 49 9.09 3.82 12.73
C ARG A 49 8.81 3.60 11.24
N LEU A 50 9.72 2.94 10.55
CA LEU A 50 9.62 2.66 9.12
C LEU A 50 9.14 1.25 8.85
N GLN A 51 8.33 1.10 7.81
CA GLN A 51 7.89 -0.20 7.32
C GLN A 51 8.75 -0.63 6.13
N ILE A 52 9.91 -1.21 6.43
CA ILE A 52 10.89 -1.69 5.43
C ILE A 52 10.74 -3.19 5.20
N SER A 53 10.60 -3.59 3.94
CA SER A 53 10.69 -4.97 3.48
C SER A 53 11.98 -5.16 2.69
N PHE A 54 12.75 -6.19 3.02
CA PHE A 54 13.99 -6.52 2.33
C PHE A 54 13.76 -7.60 1.27
N PHE A 55 14.33 -7.39 0.09
CA PHE A 55 14.31 -8.34 -1.02
C PHE A 55 15.72 -8.61 -1.54
N GLU A 56 15.92 -9.81 -2.06
CA GLU A 56 17.18 -10.18 -2.72
C GLU A 56 17.06 -10.03 -4.24
N TYR A 57 18.19 -9.76 -4.90
CA TYR A 57 18.29 -9.79 -6.35
C TYR A 57 18.36 -11.24 -6.85
N ALA A 58 17.21 -11.84 -7.10
CA ALA A 58 17.11 -13.21 -7.62
C ALA A 58 16.29 -13.26 -8.92
N LEU A 59 16.83 -13.97 -9.93
CA LEU A 59 16.08 -14.29 -11.14
C LEU A 59 14.91 -15.24 -10.80
N GLY A 60 13.72 -14.94 -11.29
CA GLY A 60 12.51 -15.72 -11.03
C GLY A 60 11.72 -15.32 -9.77
N ALA A 61 12.28 -14.50 -8.87
CA ALA A 61 11.59 -14.05 -7.66
C ALA A 61 10.59 -12.90 -7.90
N ALA A 62 10.52 -12.36 -9.13
CA ALA A 62 9.74 -11.17 -9.44
C ALA A 62 8.24 -11.33 -9.15
N GLU A 63 7.67 -12.52 -9.37
CA GLU A 63 6.25 -12.78 -9.11
C GLU A 63 5.94 -12.74 -7.61
N ASP A 64 6.75 -13.42 -6.80
CA ASP A 64 6.60 -13.43 -5.34
C ASP A 64 6.81 -12.03 -4.74
N ILE A 65 7.82 -11.30 -5.22
CA ILE A 65 8.08 -9.92 -4.81
C ILE A 65 6.90 -9.02 -5.17
N ALA A 66 6.36 -9.13 -6.38
CA ALA A 66 5.20 -8.34 -6.81
C ALA A 66 3.95 -8.65 -5.96
N ASN A 67 3.70 -9.92 -5.66
CA ASN A 67 2.61 -10.34 -4.78
C ASN A 67 2.79 -9.77 -3.38
N LYS A 68 4.02 -9.78 -2.85
CA LYS A 68 4.33 -9.21 -1.53
C LYS A 68 4.12 -7.70 -1.50
N ILE A 69 4.63 -6.98 -2.51
CA ILE A 69 4.41 -5.53 -2.68
C ILE A 69 2.91 -5.22 -2.71
N LYS A 70 2.14 -6.00 -3.47
CA LYS A 70 0.69 -5.83 -3.57
C LYS A 70 0.00 -6.00 -2.22
N GLN A 71 0.32 -7.06 -1.48
CA GLN A 71 -0.22 -7.29 -0.14
C GLN A 71 0.11 -6.15 0.83
N THR A 72 1.37 -5.72 0.89
CA THR A 72 1.81 -4.62 1.76
C THR A 72 1.18 -3.29 1.35
N THR A 73 0.97 -3.04 0.06
CA THR A 73 0.25 -1.86 -0.42
C THR A 73 -1.21 -1.88 0.03
N ASP A 74 -1.87 -3.04 -0.02
CA ASP A 74 -3.24 -3.19 0.44
C ASP A 74 -3.34 -3.02 1.97
N GLU A 75 -2.36 -3.51 2.73
CA GLU A 75 -2.21 -3.24 4.17
C GLU A 75 -2.03 -1.75 4.45
N TYR A 76 -1.16 -1.05 3.71
CA TYR A 76 -0.96 0.39 3.84
C TYR A 76 -2.26 1.17 3.61
N ILE A 77 -2.97 0.89 2.51
CA ILE A 77 -4.27 1.50 2.20
C ILE A 77 -5.27 1.21 3.34
N ASN A 78 -5.29 -0.02 3.84
CA ASN A 78 -6.16 -0.43 4.93
C ASN A 78 -5.84 0.23 6.28
N THR A 79 -4.61 0.64 6.50
CA THR A 79 -4.13 1.35 7.71
C THR A 79 -4.48 2.83 7.66
N ILE A 80 -4.33 3.48 6.50
CA ILE A 80 -4.63 4.92 6.37
C ILE A 80 -6.12 5.22 6.21
N LEU A 81 -6.93 4.25 5.79
CA LEU A 81 -8.37 4.44 5.62
C LEU A 81 -9.12 4.40 6.96
N PRO A 82 -9.92 5.43 7.31
CA PRO A 82 -10.75 5.42 8.50
C PRO A 82 -11.75 4.25 8.48
N PRO A 83 -12.11 3.66 9.64
CA PRO A 83 -12.95 2.46 9.72
C PRO A 83 -14.26 2.53 8.92
N LEU A 84 -14.97 3.66 9.01
CA LEU A 84 -16.23 3.88 8.29
C LEU A 84 -16.02 3.89 6.77
N THR A 85 -14.99 4.58 6.28
CA THR A 85 -14.70 4.68 4.84
C THR A 85 -14.27 3.33 4.28
N LYS A 86 -13.45 2.59 5.03
CA LYS A 86 -13.03 1.23 4.69
C LYS A 86 -14.23 0.29 4.57
N ALA A 87 -15.14 0.31 5.54
CA ALA A 87 -16.37 -0.49 5.51
C ALA A 87 -17.28 -0.09 4.34
N LEU A 88 -17.43 1.20 4.05
CA LEU A 88 -18.21 1.69 2.93
C LEU A 88 -17.64 1.23 1.57
N PHE A 89 -16.33 1.36 1.36
CA PHE A 89 -15.70 0.88 0.12
C PHE A 89 -15.78 -0.65 -0.02
N LYS A 90 -15.65 -1.38 1.09
CA LYS A 90 -15.87 -2.83 1.10
C LYS A 90 -17.31 -3.16 0.70
N TYR A 91 -18.29 -2.48 1.30
CA TYR A 91 -19.70 -2.63 0.97
C TYR A 91 -20.01 -2.35 -0.50
N VAL A 92 -19.46 -1.29 -1.09
CA VAL A 92 -19.68 -0.97 -2.51
C VAL A 92 -19.06 -2.03 -3.44
N ARG A 93 -17.90 -2.60 -3.09
CA ARG A 93 -17.24 -3.62 -3.93
C ARG A 93 -17.88 -5.02 -3.82
N GLU A 94 -18.34 -5.39 -2.64
CA GLU A 94 -18.83 -6.75 -2.34
C GLU A 94 -20.36 -6.85 -2.29
N GLY A 95 -21.04 -5.72 -2.10
CA GLY A 95 -22.47 -5.66 -1.80
C GLY A 95 -23.34 -6.07 -2.96
N LYS A 96 -24.10 -7.16 -2.75
CA LYS A 96 -25.25 -7.57 -3.58
C LYS A 96 -26.52 -7.49 -2.75
N TYR A 97 -26.94 -6.30 -2.35
CA TYR A 97 -28.27 -6.14 -1.76
C TYR A 97 -29.27 -5.66 -2.80
N THR A 98 -30.33 -6.44 -2.98
CA THR A 98 -31.55 -6.05 -3.68
C THR A 98 -32.62 -5.73 -2.62
N PHE A 99 -33.52 -4.80 -2.92
CA PHE A 99 -34.64 -4.39 -2.04
C PHE A 99 -34.30 -3.62 -0.75
N CYS A 100 -33.33 -2.71 -0.79
CA CYS A 100 -33.13 -1.68 0.24
C CYS A 100 -33.20 -0.27 -0.37
N THR A 101 -33.67 0.69 0.42
CA THR A 101 -33.48 2.11 0.13
C THR A 101 -32.00 2.44 0.23
N PRO A 102 -31.42 3.25 -0.67
CA PRO A 102 -32.10 4.13 -1.63
C PRO A 102 -32.64 3.41 -2.88
N GLY A 103 -33.87 3.74 -3.28
CA GLY A 103 -34.55 3.13 -4.44
C GLY A 103 -33.87 3.35 -5.79
N HIS A 104 -32.81 4.17 -5.84
CA HIS A 104 -31.94 4.27 -7.01
C HIS A 104 -30.97 3.10 -7.17
N MET A 105 -30.82 2.23 -6.17
CA MET A 105 -30.10 0.94 -6.20
C MET A 105 -28.78 1.01 -6.96
N GLY A 106 -27.82 1.78 -6.45
CA GLY A 106 -26.49 1.90 -7.06
C GLY A 106 -26.45 2.62 -8.41
N GLY A 107 -27.54 3.28 -8.82
CA GLY A 107 -27.63 3.99 -10.11
C GLY A 107 -28.60 3.35 -11.11
N THR A 108 -29.14 2.16 -10.80
CA THR A 108 -30.04 1.39 -11.68
C THR A 108 -31.27 2.19 -12.12
N ALA A 109 -31.88 3.00 -11.24
CA ALA A 109 -33.03 3.83 -11.62
C ALA A 109 -32.65 4.98 -12.58
N PHE A 110 -31.45 5.53 -12.43
CA PHE A 110 -30.94 6.58 -13.31
C PHE A 110 -30.61 6.04 -14.71
N GLN A 111 -30.12 4.81 -14.82
CA GLN A 111 -29.87 4.17 -16.12
C GLN A 111 -31.14 3.89 -16.93
N LYS A 112 -32.32 3.77 -16.28
CA LYS A 112 -33.60 3.52 -16.95
C LYS A 112 -34.37 4.78 -17.34
N SER A 113 -33.92 5.95 -16.90
CA SER A 113 -34.59 7.24 -17.13
C SER A 113 -33.83 8.14 -18.12
N ALA A 114 -32.72 7.66 -18.68
CA ALA A 114 -31.98 8.33 -19.75
C ALA A 114 -32.59 7.96 -21.12
N GLY A 115 -33.80 8.44 -21.37
CA GLY A 115 -34.55 8.30 -22.62
C GLY A 115 -35.44 9.51 -22.84
#